data_AF-A0A959VTL4-F1
#
_entry.id   AF-A0A959VTL4-F1
#
_cell.length_a   1.000
_cell.length_b   1.000
_cell.length_c   1.000
_cell.angle_alpha   90.00
_cell.angle_beta   90.00
_cell.angle_gamma   90.00
#
_symmetry.space_group_name_H-M   'P 1'
#
loop_
_entity.id
_entity.type
_entity.pdbx_description
1 polymer ?
#
loop_
_entity_poly.entity_id
_entity_poly.type
_entity_poly.pdbx_seq_one_letter_code
_entity_poly.pdbx_strand_id
1 'polypeptide(L)'
;VGAYGQEVSSTIASVLVLDRESGQVGPMEASQCGFGYRSSRFKGDSRFLVLAVEFILDPSDESAPVAYAQLADALEVETGERVPLSVARETVLDLRRSKSMVLDPDDPDSVSAGSFFTNPLLDLAGMAELNARAEELFGPDNLPPAYPAPEGMAKTSAAWLIERAGFSRGFGEGPIGLSHNHTLAIVNRGGGTTAELVSFARLIAGHVEEVFGVALKPEPVFVGHSW
;
A
#
# COMPACT_ATOMS: atom_id res chain seq x y z
N VAL A 1 -3.01 -6.35 -5.50
CA VAL A 1 -3.94 -5.47 -4.74
C VAL A 1 -4.23 -6.13 -3.41
N GLY A 2 -4.19 -5.38 -2.30
CA GLY A 2 -4.52 -5.92 -0.98
C GLY A 2 -4.76 -4.84 0.06
N ALA A 3 -5.74 -5.06 0.93
CA ALA A 3 -6.15 -4.14 2.00
C ALA A 3 -6.85 -4.94 3.12
N TYR A 4 -6.82 -4.40 4.34
CA TYR A 4 -7.54 -4.96 5.49
C TYR A 4 -7.30 -6.47 5.72
N GLY A 5 -6.04 -6.89 5.60
CA GLY A 5 -5.62 -8.28 5.86
C GLY A 5 -5.91 -9.27 4.73
N GLN A 6 -6.39 -8.80 3.58
CA GLN A 6 -6.65 -9.66 2.40
C GLN A 6 -5.88 -9.17 1.17
N GLU A 7 -5.54 -10.12 0.29
CA GLU A 7 -4.88 -9.87 -0.99
C GLU A 7 -5.57 -10.67 -2.09
N VAL A 8 -5.65 -10.13 -3.31
CA VAL A 8 -6.28 -10.84 -4.44
C VAL A 8 -5.62 -12.18 -4.75
N SER A 9 -4.34 -12.35 -4.42
CA SER A 9 -3.59 -13.58 -4.62
C SER A 9 -4.16 -14.77 -3.84
N SER A 10 -4.92 -14.56 -2.77
CA SER A 10 -5.52 -15.65 -2.00
C SER A 10 -6.75 -16.27 -2.67
N THR A 11 -7.31 -15.60 -3.67
CA THR A 11 -8.53 -16.05 -4.37
C THR A 11 -8.35 -16.18 -5.86
N ILE A 12 -7.31 -15.59 -6.47
CA ILE A 12 -7.02 -15.80 -7.89
C ILE A 12 -6.69 -17.28 -8.14
N ALA A 13 -7.43 -17.90 -9.06
CA ALA A 13 -7.17 -19.25 -9.53
C ALA A 13 -6.25 -19.25 -10.75
N SER A 14 -6.61 -18.42 -11.73
CA SER A 14 -5.92 -18.30 -13.00
C SER A 14 -6.00 -16.88 -13.55
N VAL A 15 -5.05 -16.53 -14.41
CA VAL A 15 -5.01 -15.26 -15.14
C VAL A 15 -4.89 -15.59 -16.62
N LEU A 16 -5.84 -15.14 -17.43
CA LEU A 16 -5.74 -15.23 -18.89
C LEU A 16 -4.80 -14.14 -19.37
N VAL A 17 -3.72 -14.51 -20.04
CA VAL A 17 -2.70 -13.57 -20.50
C VAL A 17 -2.45 -13.71 -21.99
N LEU A 18 -2.16 -12.58 -22.64
CA LEU A 18 -1.46 -12.54 -23.92
C LEU A 18 0.05 -12.40 -23.64
N ASP A 19 0.84 -13.38 -24.07
CA ASP A 19 2.29 -13.26 -24.12
C ASP A 19 2.68 -12.48 -25.39
N ARG A 20 3.17 -11.25 -25.23
CA ARG A 20 3.49 -10.36 -26.34
C ARG A 20 4.75 -10.78 -27.12
N GLU A 21 5.59 -11.64 -26.56
CA GLU A 21 6.74 -12.19 -27.28
C GLU A 21 6.31 -13.27 -28.27
N SER A 22 5.45 -14.20 -27.84
CA SER A 22 4.98 -15.33 -28.66
C SER A 22 3.69 -15.03 -29.45
N GLY A 23 2.94 -14.00 -29.04
CA GLY A 23 1.61 -13.68 -29.56
C GLY A 23 0.50 -14.63 -29.09
N GLN A 24 0.81 -15.57 -28.18
CA GLN A 24 -0.14 -16.58 -27.73
C GLN A 24 -0.98 -16.09 -26.54
N VAL A 25 -2.25 -16.50 -26.53
CA VAL A 25 -3.16 -16.29 -25.41
C VAL A 25 -3.33 -17.62 -24.68
N GLY A 26 -3.16 -17.62 -23.37
CA GLY A 26 -3.33 -18.82 -22.54
C GLY A 26 -3.51 -18.51 -21.06
N PRO A 27 -4.04 -19.47 -20.28
CA PRO A 27 -4.14 -19.32 -18.85
C PRO A 27 -2.75 -19.44 -18.21
N MET A 28 -2.51 -18.61 -17.20
CA MET A 28 -1.41 -18.72 -16.26
C MET A 28 -2.00 -19.04 -14.88
N GLU A 29 -1.58 -20.16 -14.30
CA GLU A 29 -2.02 -20.53 -12.94
C GLU A 29 -1.48 -19.54 -11.90
N ALA A 30 -2.18 -19.41 -10.78
CA ALA A 30 -1.75 -18.52 -9.69
C ALA A 30 -0.31 -18.79 -9.21
N SER A 31 0.11 -20.06 -9.18
CA SER A 31 1.47 -20.51 -8.84
C SER A 31 2.53 -19.96 -9.80
N GLN A 32 2.17 -19.71 -11.05
CA GLN A 32 3.06 -19.20 -12.11
C GLN A 32 3.11 -17.66 -12.14
N CYS A 33 2.14 -16.99 -11.52
CA CYS A 33 2.02 -15.54 -11.46
C CYS A 33 3.05 -14.88 -10.53
N GLY A 34 3.71 -15.65 -9.66
CA GLY A 34 4.76 -15.16 -8.76
C GLY A 34 4.29 -14.07 -7.81
N PHE A 35 3.09 -14.21 -7.23
CA PHE A 35 2.53 -13.22 -6.32
C PHE A 35 3.38 -13.06 -5.06
N GLY A 36 3.61 -11.80 -4.67
CA GLY A 36 4.25 -11.42 -3.42
C GLY A 36 3.74 -10.05 -2.95
N TYR A 37 4.29 -9.53 -1.85
CA TYR A 37 3.85 -8.24 -1.31
C TYR A 37 4.02 -7.13 -2.35
N ARG A 38 2.88 -6.58 -2.82
CA ARG A 38 2.83 -5.56 -3.89
C ARG A 38 3.62 -5.95 -5.15
N SER A 39 3.75 -7.24 -5.44
CA SER A 39 4.54 -7.75 -6.55
C SER A 39 3.87 -8.94 -7.23
N SER A 40 4.16 -9.10 -8.52
CA SER A 40 3.81 -10.27 -9.34
C SER A 40 4.72 -10.28 -10.56
N ARG A 41 4.68 -11.36 -11.34
CA ARG A 41 5.34 -11.47 -12.64
C ARG A 41 4.93 -10.37 -13.63
N PHE A 42 3.78 -9.75 -13.42
CA PHE A 42 3.26 -8.68 -14.27
C PHE A 42 3.80 -7.30 -13.89
N LYS A 43 4.43 -7.16 -12.70
CA LYS A 43 4.92 -5.86 -12.23
C LYS A 43 6.28 -5.55 -12.83
N GLY A 44 6.37 -4.43 -13.54
CA GLY A 44 7.61 -3.96 -14.15
C GLY A 44 8.03 -4.73 -15.41
N ASP A 45 7.20 -5.66 -15.88
CA ASP A 45 7.41 -6.42 -17.11
C ASP A 45 6.24 -6.17 -18.06
N SER A 46 6.56 -5.79 -19.30
CA SER A 46 5.56 -5.51 -20.35
C SER A 46 5.25 -6.72 -21.24
N ARG A 47 5.86 -7.88 -20.97
CA ARG A 47 5.70 -9.12 -21.75
C ARG A 47 4.26 -9.62 -21.73
N PHE A 48 3.63 -9.70 -20.57
CA PHE A 48 2.30 -10.28 -20.42
C PHE A 48 1.24 -9.20 -20.29
N LEU A 49 0.19 -9.28 -21.11
CA LEU A 49 -1.01 -8.46 -20.97
C LEU A 49 -2.13 -9.29 -20.32
N VAL A 50 -2.60 -8.86 -19.16
CA VAL A 50 -3.73 -9.50 -18.47
C VAL A 50 -5.03 -9.19 -19.21
N LEU A 51 -5.74 -10.23 -19.64
CA LEU A 51 -7.00 -10.13 -20.37
C LEU A 51 -8.21 -10.46 -19.49
N ALA A 52 -8.06 -11.44 -18.61
CA ALA A 52 -9.09 -11.84 -17.65
C ALA A 52 -8.45 -12.42 -16.38
N VAL A 53 -9.19 -12.39 -15.28
CA VAL A 53 -8.79 -12.96 -14.00
C VAL A 53 -9.92 -13.83 -13.49
N GLU A 54 -9.61 -15.06 -13.12
CA GLU A 54 -10.54 -16.00 -12.52
C GLU A 54 -10.30 -16.05 -11.00
N PHE A 55 -11.38 -15.93 -10.23
CA PHE A 55 -11.35 -16.00 -8.78
C PHE A 55 -12.14 -17.21 -8.29
N ILE A 56 -11.58 -17.93 -7.33
CA ILE A 56 -12.30 -18.90 -6.51
C ILE A 56 -12.72 -18.18 -5.23
N LEU A 57 -14.03 -18.09 -5.02
CA LEU A 57 -14.65 -17.46 -3.86
C LEU A 57 -15.47 -18.50 -3.08
N ASP A 58 -15.61 -18.27 -1.78
CA ASP A 58 -16.51 -19.04 -0.92
C ASP A 58 -17.94 -18.48 -1.05
N PRO A 59 -18.94 -19.26 -1.51
CA PRO A 59 -20.32 -18.81 -1.60
C PRO A 59 -20.94 -18.72 -0.20
N SER A 60 -20.70 -17.59 0.47
CA SER A 60 -21.12 -17.34 1.85
C SER A 60 -21.61 -15.90 2.02
N ASP A 61 -22.59 -15.72 2.90
CA ASP A 61 -23.03 -14.41 3.37
C ASP A 61 -22.14 -13.87 4.51
N GLU A 62 -21.18 -14.66 4.99
CA GLU A 62 -20.20 -14.29 6.01
C GLU A 62 -18.88 -13.85 5.38
N SER A 63 -18.19 -12.91 6.03
CA SER A 63 -16.84 -12.51 5.66
C SER A 63 -15.83 -13.64 5.84
N ALA A 64 -14.67 -13.51 5.19
CA ALA A 64 -13.47 -14.19 5.68
C ALA A 64 -13.15 -13.71 7.11
N PRO A 65 -12.39 -14.48 7.91
CA PRO A 65 -11.96 -14.05 9.24
C PRO A 65 -11.32 -12.65 9.19
N VAL A 66 -11.76 -11.74 10.05
CA VAL A 66 -11.25 -10.37 10.11
C VAL A 66 -9.81 -10.43 10.61
N ALA A 67 -8.85 -10.16 9.72
CA ALA A 67 -7.42 -10.32 10.00
C ALA A 67 -6.68 -8.99 10.26
N TYR A 68 -7.39 -7.86 10.31
CA TYR A 68 -6.79 -6.54 10.44
C TYR A 68 -7.37 -5.79 11.62
N ALA A 69 -6.52 -5.47 12.60
CA ALA A 69 -6.93 -4.88 13.88
C ALA A 69 -7.86 -3.67 13.73
N GLN A 70 -7.52 -2.68 12.89
CA GLN A 70 -8.37 -1.51 12.70
C GLN A 70 -9.76 -1.85 12.13
N LEU A 71 -9.89 -2.91 11.32
CA LEU A 71 -11.19 -3.35 10.85
C LEU A 71 -11.95 -4.08 11.96
N ALA A 72 -11.27 -4.89 12.75
CA ALA A 72 -11.84 -5.57 13.92
C ALA A 72 -12.37 -4.53 14.93
N ASP A 73 -11.57 -3.52 15.25
CA ASP A 73 -11.93 -2.40 16.13
C ASP A 73 -13.18 -1.66 15.62
N ALA A 74 -13.23 -1.35 14.32
CA ALA A 74 -14.35 -0.64 13.71
C ALA A 74 -15.64 -1.49 13.63
N LEU A 75 -15.51 -2.81 13.64
CA LEU A 75 -16.61 -3.77 13.66
C LEU A 75 -17.03 -4.16 15.08
N GLU A 76 -16.27 -3.75 16.10
CA GLU A 76 -16.43 -4.17 17.50
C GLU A 76 -16.37 -5.70 17.68
N VAL A 77 -15.42 -6.35 16.98
CA VAL A 77 -15.17 -7.81 17.06
C VAL A 77 -13.70 -8.11 17.31
N GLU A 78 -13.38 -9.32 17.75
CA GLU A 78 -12.00 -9.78 17.87
C GLU A 78 -11.41 -10.17 16.51
N THR A 79 -10.08 -10.06 16.38
CA THR A 79 -9.38 -10.56 15.20
C THR A 79 -9.58 -12.07 15.05
N GLY A 80 -10.00 -12.52 13.87
CA GLY A 80 -10.33 -13.90 13.56
C GLY A 80 -11.83 -14.21 13.55
N GLU A 81 -12.67 -13.30 14.08
CA GLU A 81 -14.12 -13.43 13.96
C GLU A 81 -14.62 -13.19 12.53
N ARG A 82 -15.84 -13.64 12.25
CA ARG A 82 -16.55 -13.39 10.99
C ARG A 82 -17.77 -12.53 11.28
N VAL A 83 -18.12 -11.70 10.31
CA VAL A 83 -19.31 -10.85 10.34
C VAL A 83 -20.06 -10.99 9.02
N PRO A 84 -21.33 -10.57 8.93
CA PRO A 84 -22.02 -10.50 7.65
C PRO A 84 -21.19 -9.73 6.61
N LEU A 85 -21.03 -10.31 5.43
CA LEU A 85 -20.15 -9.81 4.37
C LEU A 85 -20.50 -8.37 3.95
N SER A 86 -21.79 -8.03 3.94
CA SER A 86 -22.28 -6.67 3.69
C SER A 86 -21.79 -5.67 4.73
N VAL A 87 -21.80 -6.05 6.01
CA VAL A 87 -21.31 -5.22 7.12
C VAL A 87 -19.80 -5.02 7.02
N ALA A 88 -19.05 -6.09 6.73
CA ALA A 88 -17.60 -5.98 6.49
C ALA A 88 -17.30 -5.02 5.32
N ARG A 89 -18.05 -5.14 4.21
CA ARG A 89 -17.89 -4.27 3.04
C ARG A 89 -18.14 -2.80 3.38
N GLU A 90 -19.27 -2.48 4.00
CA GLU A 90 -19.61 -1.09 4.31
C GLU A 90 -18.62 -0.48 5.31
N THR A 91 -18.22 -1.23 6.34
CA THR A 91 -17.21 -0.78 7.30
C THR A 91 -15.86 -0.53 6.65
N VAL A 92 -15.44 -1.40 5.71
CA VAL A 92 -14.24 -1.18 4.90
C VAL A 92 -14.37 0.09 4.06
N LEU A 93 -15.53 0.36 3.45
CA LEU A 93 -15.77 1.58 2.67
C LEU A 93 -15.72 2.82 3.56
N ASP A 94 -16.32 2.79 4.74
CA ASP A 94 -16.28 3.88 5.72
C ASP A 94 -14.84 4.20 6.15
N LEU A 95 -14.06 3.17 6.51
CA LEU A 95 -12.65 3.32 6.87
C LEU A 95 -11.78 3.83 5.72
N ARG A 96 -12.16 3.53 4.47
CA ARG A 96 -11.46 4.09 3.29
C ARG A 96 -11.89 5.52 3.01
N ARG A 97 -13.18 5.85 3.15
CA ARG A 97 -13.69 7.23 2.99
C ARG A 97 -13.06 8.17 4.01
N SER A 98 -12.90 7.75 5.26
CA SER A 98 -12.20 8.55 6.29
C SER A 98 -10.71 8.81 6.00
N LYS A 99 -10.14 8.14 5.00
CA LYS A 99 -8.74 8.27 4.55
C LYS A 99 -8.63 8.80 3.12
N SER A 100 -9.74 9.24 2.52
CA SER A 100 -9.79 9.66 1.11
C SER A 100 -9.29 8.58 0.13
N MET A 101 -9.48 7.31 0.49
CA MET A 101 -9.08 6.14 -0.31
C MET A 101 -10.26 5.54 -1.10
N VAL A 102 -11.35 6.29 -1.25
CA VAL A 102 -12.47 6.01 -2.16
C VAL A 102 -12.55 7.18 -3.12
N LEU A 103 -12.67 6.88 -4.42
CA LEU A 103 -12.82 7.92 -5.43
C LEU A 103 -14.13 8.67 -5.20
N ASP A 104 -14.03 9.96 -4.92
CA ASP A 104 -15.16 10.84 -4.63
C ASP A 104 -14.89 12.21 -5.26
N PRO A 105 -15.66 12.64 -6.28
CA PRO A 105 -15.49 13.94 -6.92
C PRO A 105 -15.57 15.14 -5.98
N ASP A 106 -16.26 14.99 -4.84
CA ASP A 106 -16.42 16.05 -3.84
C ASP A 106 -15.33 16.02 -2.75
N ASP A 107 -14.41 15.04 -2.80
CA ASP A 107 -13.24 14.93 -1.93
C ASP A 107 -11.95 15.23 -2.72
N PRO A 108 -11.37 16.44 -2.59
CA PRO A 108 -10.12 16.80 -3.24
C PRO A 108 -8.94 15.90 -2.86
N ASP A 109 -8.96 15.29 -1.67
CA ASP A 109 -7.91 14.38 -1.22
C ASP A 109 -8.04 12.99 -1.86
N SER A 110 -9.16 12.69 -2.52
CA SER A 110 -9.33 11.44 -3.28
C SER A 110 -8.58 11.44 -4.63
N VAL A 111 -8.08 12.61 -5.07
CA VAL A 111 -7.28 12.78 -6.29
C VAL A 111 -5.82 12.39 -6.03
N SER A 112 -5.60 11.08 -5.87
CA SER A 112 -4.30 10.47 -5.60
C SER A 112 -4.12 9.15 -6.36
N ALA A 113 -2.91 8.59 -6.30
CA ALA A 113 -2.65 7.20 -6.68
C ALA A 113 -2.73 6.24 -5.47
N GLY A 114 -3.48 6.62 -4.42
CA GLY A 114 -3.51 5.91 -3.14
C GLY A 114 -2.22 6.10 -2.34
N SER A 115 -1.84 5.09 -1.55
CA SER A 115 -0.55 5.09 -0.84
C SER A 115 0.59 5.15 -1.85
N PHE A 116 1.34 6.25 -1.84
CA PHE A 116 2.40 6.52 -2.78
C PHE A 116 3.63 5.65 -2.53
N PHE A 117 3.93 5.34 -1.27
CA PHE A 117 5.05 4.48 -0.88
C PHE A 117 4.56 3.15 -0.31
N THR A 118 5.22 2.06 -0.70
CA THR A 118 5.04 0.76 -0.06
C THR A 118 5.69 0.76 1.32
N ASN A 119 5.15 -0.04 2.24
CA ASN A 119 5.79 -0.26 3.53
C ASN A 119 7.15 -0.97 3.35
N PRO A 120 8.25 -0.46 3.93
CA PRO A 120 9.57 -1.06 3.78
C PRO A 120 9.62 -2.47 4.40
N LEU A 121 10.34 -3.36 3.73
CA LEU A 121 10.74 -4.66 4.25
C LEU A 121 12.22 -4.57 4.60
N LEU A 122 12.54 -4.81 5.87
CA LEU A 122 13.90 -4.76 6.40
C LEU A 122 14.24 -6.13 7.00
N ASP A 123 15.51 -6.52 6.93
CA ASP A 123 15.99 -7.67 7.68
C ASP A 123 16.14 -7.32 9.17
N LEU A 124 16.54 -8.29 9.99
CA LEU A 124 16.71 -8.09 11.43
C LEU A 124 17.74 -7.00 11.75
N ALA A 125 18.80 -6.88 10.95
CA ALA A 125 19.84 -5.87 11.15
C ALA A 125 19.32 -4.47 10.83
N GLY A 126 18.62 -4.31 9.70
CA GLY A 126 17.99 -3.06 9.30
C GLY A 126 16.91 -2.59 10.28
N MET A 127 16.11 -3.51 10.83
CA MET A 127 15.16 -3.18 11.89
C MET A 127 15.85 -2.72 13.18
N ALA A 128 16.96 -3.35 13.56
CA ALA A 128 17.72 -2.97 14.74
C ALA A 128 18.33 -1.56 14.58
N GLU A 129 18.89 -1.25 13.41
CA GLU A 129 19.41 0.09 13.11
C GLU A 129 18.30 1.15 13.11
N LEU A 130 17.17 0.85 12.47
CA LEU A 130 16.01 1.72 12.46
C LEU A 130 15.51 2.02 13.89
N ASN A 131 15.40 1.00 14.74
CA ASN A 131 14.97 1.17 16.13
C ASN A 131 15.97 2.00 16.93
N ALA A 132 17.28 1.77 16.77
CA ALA A 132 18.31 2.54 17.45
C ALA A 132 18.24 4.04 17.10
N ARG A 133 18.09 4.37 15.81
CA ARG A 133 17.92 5.76 15.36
C ARG A 133 16.62 6.37 15.90
N ALA A 134 15.52 5.63 15.86
CA ALA A 134 14.23 6.10 16.37
C ALA A 134 14.27 6.36 17.89
N GLU A 135 14.92 5.47 18.64
CA GLU A 135 15.09 5.63 20.09
C GLU A 135 15.95 6.85 20.44
N GLU A 136 17.03 7.09 19.69
CA GLU A 136 17.88 8.28 19.86
C GLU A 136 17.10 9.58 19.60
N LEU A 137 16.28 9.61 18.55
CA LEU A 137 15.55 10.80 18.12
C LEU A 137 14.27 11.06 18.92
N PHE A 138 13.55 10.01 19.30
CA PHE A 138 12.17 10.11 19.82
C PHE A 138 11.94 9.39 21.15
N GLY A 139 12.94 8.69 21.68
CA GLY A 139 12.85 7.91 22.92
C GLY A 139 12.30 6.49 22.73
N PRO A 140 12.43 5.64 23.77
CA PRO A 140 12.13 4.20 23.69
C PRO A 140 10.63 3.89 23.54
N ASP A 141 9.74 4.82 23.89
CA ASP A 141 8.29 4.64 23.80
C ASP A 141 7.73 4.96 22.40
N ASN A 142 8.58 5.41 21.47
CA ASN A 142 8.18 5.88 20.15
C ASN A 142 9.01 5.23 19.06
N LEU A 143 8.84 3.91 18.96
CA LEU A 143 9.51 3.08 17.97
C LEU A 143 8.60 2.83 16.74
N PRO A 144 9.20 2.60 15.57
CA PRO A 144 8.45 2.27 14.38
C PRO A 144 7.73 0.92 14.56
N PRO A 145 6.47 0.79 14.11
CA PRO A 145 5.77 -0.49 14.10
C PRO A 145 6.56 -1.54 13.31
N ALA A 146 6.58 -2.76 13.80
CA ALA A 146 7.19 -3.90 13.13
C ALA A 146 6.19 -5.05 13.03
N TYR A 147 5.96 -5.52 11.81
CA TYR A 147 5.08 -6.65 11.52
C TYR A 147 5.88 -7.77 10.89
N PRO A 148 5.67 -9.04 11.27
CA PRO A 148 6.33 -10.17 10.63
C PRO A 148 6.12 -10.18 9.11
N ALA A 149 7.18 -10.48 8.36
CA ALA A 149 7.15 -10.70 6.92
C ALA A 149 7.91 -11.99 6.55
N PRO A 150 7.75 -12.52 5.32
CA PRO A 150 8.45 -13.73 4.89
C PRO A 150 9.97 -13.61 4.97
N GLU A 151 10.66 -14.77 4.97
CA GLU A 151 12.12 -14.86 4.84
C GLU A 151 12.93 -14.15 5.95
N GLY A 152 12.37 -14.07 7.16
CA GLY A 152 13.05 -13.42 8.29
C GLY A 152 13.10 -11.90 8.20
N MET A 153 12.32 -11.31 7.28
CA MET A 153 12.13 -9.87 7.16
C MET A 153 11.05 -9.39 8.14
N ALA A 154 11.09 -8.09 8.44
CA ALA A 154 10.02 -7.38 9.09
C ALA A 154 9.54 -6.23 8.20
N LYS A 155 8.23 -6.02 8.19
CA LYS A 155 7.59 -4.90 7.52
C LYS A 155 7.40 -3.77 8.53
N THR A 156 7.87 -2.57 8.19
CA THR A 156 7.63 -1.37 9.01
C THR A 156 6.67 -0.38 8.32
N SER A 157 6.19 0.63 9.06
CA SER A 157 5.19 1.58 8.58
C SER A 157 5.83 2.76 7.85
N ALA A 158 5.63 2.86 6.54
CA ALA A 158 6.04 4.04 5.76
C ALA A 158 5.38 5.33 6.28
N ALA A 159 4.11 5.25 6.70
CA ALA A 159 3.39 6.40 7.23
C ALA A 159 4.04 6.95 8.50
N TRP A 160 4.44 6.05 9.41
CA TRP A 160 5.13 6.43 10.64
C TRP A 160 6.46 7.11 10.34
N LEU A 161 7.25 6.54 9.42
CA LEU A 161 8.55 7.11 9.02
C LEU A 161 8.38 8.52 8.43
N ILE A 162 7.39 8.72 7.55
CA ILE A 162 7.11 10.00 6.91
C ILE A 162 6.66 11.05 7.95
N GLU A 163 5.74 10.69 8.84
CA GLU A 163 5.28 11.61 9.90
C GLU A 163 6.41 11.99 10.85
N ARG A 164 7.25 11.03 11.24
CA ARG A 164 8.37 11.27 12.16
C ARG A 164 9.54 11.99 11.49
N ALA A 165 9.66 11.91 10.17
CA ALA A 165 10.51 12.79 9.38
C ALA A 165 9.93 14.21 9.22
N GLY A 166 8.81 14.54 9.87
CA GLY A 166 8.25 15.90 9.88
C GLY A 166 7.21 16.18 8.79
N PHE A 167 6.82 15.18 7.99
CA PHE A 167 5.79 15.33 6.98
C PHE A 167 4.46 14.79 7.50
N SER A 168 3.70 15.63 8.18
CA SER A 168 2.36 15.27 8.66
C SER A 168 1.30 15.36 7.56
N ARG A 169 0.12 14.82 7.82
CA ARG A 169 -1.06 14.99 6.95
C ARG A 169 -1.29 16.46 6.62
N GLY A 170 -1.60 16.72 5.35
CA GLY A 170 -1.77 18.08 4.81
C GLY A 170 -0.46 18.80 4.42
N PHE A 171 0.72 18.25 4.73
CA PHE A 171 2.00 18.88 4.39
C PHE A 171 2.14 19.18 2.89
N GLY A 172 2.78 20.30 2.57
CA GLY A 172 3.03 20.76 1.20
C GLY A 172 2.14 21.96 0.86
N GLU A 173 2.77 23.03 0.38
CA GLU A 173 2.08 24.23 -0.10
C GLU A 173 1.88 24.15 -1.61
N GLY A 174 0.72 24.59 -2.10
CA GLY A 174 0.41 24.58 -3.53
C GLY A 174 -0.27 23.30 -4.01
N PRO A 175 -0.12 22.95 -5.30
CA PRO A 175 -0.99 22.00 -5.97
C PRO A 175 -0.70 20.54 -5.62
N ILE A 176 0.52 20.22 -5.18
CA ILE A 176 0.88 18.88 -4.72
C ILE A 176 1.17 18.93 -3.22
N GLY A 177 0.63 17.96 -2.49
CA GLY A 177 0.91 17.79 -1.06
C GLY A 177 0.48 16.42 -0.56
N LEU A 178 0.63 16.20 0.74
CA LEU A 178 0.03 15.06 1.42
C LEU A 178 -1.46 15.31 1.65
N SER A 179 -2.25 14.24 1.58
CA SER A 179 -3.64 14.26 2.03
C SER A 179 -3.72 14.68 3.50
N HIS A 180 -4.75 15.44 3.83
CA HIS A 180 -5.17 15.79 5.19
C HIS A 180 -5.70 14.58 5.98
N ASN A 181 -6.12 13.52 5.27
CA ASN A 181 -6.73 12.33 5.86
C ASN A 181 -5.77 11.14 5.92
N HIS A 182 -4.77 11.05 5.02
CA HIS A 182 -3.85 9.91 4.95
C HIS A 182 -2.43 10.28 4.49
N THR A 183 -1.44 10.11 5.38
CA THR A 183 -0.03 10.53 5.16
C THR A 183 0.65 9.86 3.96
N LEU A 184 0.21 8.65 3.57
CA LEU A 184 0.80 7.99 2.40
C LEU A 184 0.23 8.49 1.08
N ALA A 185 -0.88 9.23 1.06
CA ALA A 185 -1.46 9.73 -0.16
C ALA A 185 -0.84 11.08 -0.54
N ILE A 186 -0.13 11.11 -1.68
CA ILE A 186 0.23 12.36 -2.35
C ILE A 186 -0.93 12.76 -3.25
N VAL A 187 -1.50 13.94 -3.02
CA VAL A 187 -2.70 14.45 -3.68
C VAL A 187 -2.37 15.57 -4.65
N ASN A 188 -3.16 15.67 -5.72
CA ASN A 188 -3.16 16.84 -6.60
C ASN A 188 -4.40 17.69 -6.33
N ARG A 189 -4.20 18.84 -5.69
CA ARG A 189 -5.24 19.82 -5.31
C ARG A 189 -5.70 20.69 -6.49
N GLY A 190 -5.22 20.39 -7.70
CA GLY A 190 -5.52 21.09 -8.95
C GLY A 190 -4.32 21.85 -9.50
N GLY A 191 -4.09 21.73 -10.81
CA GLY A 191 -3.03 22.46 -11.51
C GLY A 191 -1.61 21.93 -11.34
N GLY A 192 -1.40 20.86 -10.55
CA GLY A 192 -0.09 20.26 -10.34
C GLY A 192 0.39 19.42 -11.51
N THR A 193 1.70 19.38 -11.72
CA THR A 193 2.37 18.62 -12.77
C THR A 193 3.01 17.34 -12.23
N THR A 194 3.27 16.37 -13.11
CA THR A 194 4.02 15.16 -12.76
C THR A 194 5.42 15.49 -12.22
N ALA A 195 6.09 16.50 -12.76
CA ALA A 195 7.43 16.88 -12.31
C ALA A 195 7.43 17.38 -10.86
N GLU A 196 6.45 18.21 -10.49
CA GLU A 196 6.25 18.68 -9.10
C GLU A 196 5.93 17.51 -8.17
N LEU A 197 5.05 16.60 -8.61
CA LEU A 197 4.70 15.41 -7.83
C LEU A 197 5.90 14.50 -7.56
N VAL A 198 6.70 14.22 -8.59
CA VAL A 198 7.91 13.40 -8.43
C VAL A 198 8.94 14.10 -7.56
N SER A 199 9.09 15.43 -7.67
CA SER A 199 10.01 16.22 -6.85
C SER A 199 9.59 16.21 -5.38
N PHE A 200 8.29 16.36 -5.11
CA PHE A 200 7.72 16.27 -3.78
C PHE A 200 7.89 14.87 -3.17
N ALA A 201 7.65 13.81 -3.95
CA ALA A 201 7.90 12.44 -3.50
C ALA A 201 9.39 12.20 -3.18
N ARG A 202 10.31 12.70 -4.00
CA ARG A 202 11.76 12.59 -3.75
C ARG A 202 12.21 13.35 -2.50
N LEU A 203 11.62 14.52 -2.25
CA LEU A 203 11.87 15.27 -1.01
C LEU A 203 11.54 14.42 0.22
N ILE A 204 10.34 13.82 0.25
CA ILE A 204 9.90 12.97 1.35
C ILE A 204 10.82 11.75 1.49
N ALA A 205 11.05 11.02 0.40
CA ALA A 205 11.86 9.79 0.44
C ALA A 205 13.31 10.07 0.86
N GLY A 206 13.92 11.13 0.33
CA GLY A 206 15.30 11.50 0.66
C GLY A 206 15.45 11.87 2.13
N HIS A 207 14.49 12.59 2.70
CA HIS A 207 14.57 12.96 4.11
C HIS A 207 14.26 11.78 5.05
N VAL A 208 13.37 10.85 4.66
CA VAL A 208 13.18 9.59 5.40
C VAL A 208 14.46 8.75 5.39
N GLU A 209 15.16 8.67 4.25
CA GLU A 209 16.44 7.98 4.16
C GLU A 209 17.54 8.67 4.99
N GLU A 210 17.58 10.00 4.99
CA GLU A 210 18.51 10.78 5.83
C GLU A 210 18.28 10.51 7.33
N VAL A 211 17.03 10.60 7.80
CA VAL A 211 16.68 10.45 9.22
C VAL A 211 16.82 9.00 9.69
N PHE A 212 16.33 8.05 8.90
CA PHE A 212 16.16 6.66 9.34
C PHE A 212 17.08 5.65 8.66
N GLY A 213 17.76 6.02 7.57
CA GLY A 213 18.51 5.07 6.74
C GLY A 213 17.61 4.12 5.95
N VAL A 214 16.32 4.42 5.84
CA VAL A 214 15.32 3.55 5.20
C VAL A 214 14.90 4.14 3.85
N ALA A 215 15.23 3.43 2.77
CA ALA A 215 14.80 3.82 1.43
C ALA A 215 13.31 3.51 1.20
N LEU A 216 12.52 4.55 0.89
CA LEU A 216 11.13 4.39 0.46
C LEU A 216 11.04 4.04 -1.02
N LYS A 217 10.14 3.12 -1.36
CA LYS A 217 9.87 2.70 -2.74
C LYS A 217 8.46 3.10 -3.13
N PRO A 218 8.26 3.76 -4.29
CA PRO A 218 6.94 4.12 -4.74
C PRO A 218 6.14 2.87 -5.14
N GLU A 219 4.85 2.89 -4.87
CA GLU A 219 3.87 1.90 -5.33
C GLU A 219 3.33 2.21 -6.74
N PRO A 220 3.03 3.47 -7.11
CA PRO A 220 2.53 3.79 -8.44
C PRO A 220 3.52 3.48 -9.57
N VAL A 221 2.99 3.20 -10.75
CA VAL A 221 3.79 3.01 -11.97
C VAL A 221 4.12 4.36 -12.59
N PHE A 222 5.39 4.61 -12.84
CA PHE A 222 5.87 5.83 -13.49
C PHE A 222 5.90 5.60 -15.00
N VAL A 223 5.14 6.39 -15.75
CA VAL A 223 5.11 6.34 -17.22
C VAL A 223 5.83 7.58 -17.77
N GLY A 224 6.91 7.38 -18.52
CA GLY A 224 7.71 8.48 -19.07
C GLY A 224 8.59 9.23 -18.04
N HIS A 225 8.71 8.69 -16.82
CA HIS A 225 9.53 9.23 -15.74
C HIS A 225 10.29 8.10 -15.04
N SER A 226 11.41 8.43 -14.41
CA SER A 226 12.15 7.53 -13.51
C SER A 226 11.95 7.93 -12.05
N TRP A 227 11.89 6.94 -11.17
CA TRP A 227 12.07 7.11 -9.73
C TRP A 227 13.56 7.10 -9.43
#